data_AF-A0A2E4V712-F1
#
_entry.id   AF-A0A2E4V712-F1
#
_cell.length_a   1.000
_cell.length_b   1.000
_cell.length_c   1.000
_cell.angle_alpha   90.00
_cell.angle_beta   90.00
_cell.angle_gamma   90.00
#
_symmetry.space_group_name_H-M   'P 1'
#
loop_
_entity.id
_entity.type
_entity.pdbx_description
1 polymer ?
#
loop_
_entity_poly.entity_id
_entity_poly.type
_entity_poly.pdbx_seq_one_letter_code
_entity_poly.pdbx_strand_id
1 'polypeptide(L)'
;MYGGLVDLNLWGIFSYNHPDSFTKNSINFYSLIHFIEYGVLGLFKIIKLSHIWIISISWEILELFLPYNWAKESWSNKVMDIFFNLTGYLTIKKFYK
;
A
#
# COMPACT_ATOMS: atom_id res chain seq x y z
N MET A 1 -23.36 -10.18 37.18
CA MET A 1 -23.36 -8.79 36.64
C MET A 1 -22.01 -8.21 37.05
N TYR A 2 -21.07 -7.92 36.17
CA TYR A 2 -21.18 -7.08 34.97
C TYR A 2 -20.39 -7.69 33.81
N GLY A 3 -20.99 -7.68 32.62
CA GLY A 3 -20.30 -7.96 31.37
C GLY A 3 -19.29 -6.86 31.11
N GLY A 4 -18.01 -7.23 31.04
CA GLY A 4 -16.97 -6.38 30.47
C GLY A 4 -17.19 -6.35 28.97
N LEU A 5 -17.98 -5.39 28.50
CA LEU A 5 -17.96 -4.96 27.12
C LEU A 5 -16.48 -4.64 26.81
N VAL A 6 -15.93 -5.38 25.85
CA VAL A 6 -14.69 -4.96 25.19
C VAL A 6 -15.00 -3.57 24.64
N ASP A 7 -14.46 -2.52 25.27
CA ASP A 7 -14.34 -1.21 24.65
C ASP A 7 -13.37 -1.40 23.48
N LEU A 8 -13.89 -1.95 22.38
CA LEU A 8 -13.36 -1.79 21.04
C LEU A 8 -13.43 -0.28 20.81
N ASN A 9 -12.39 0.42 21.24
CA ASN A 9 -12.23 1.84 21.06
C ASN A 9 -12.04 2.05 19.55
N LEU A 10 -13.16 2.06 18.81
CA LEU A 10 -13.23 2.18 17.35
C LEU A 10 -12.45 3.41 16.88
N TRP A 11 -12.41 4.44 17.72
CA TRP A 11 -11.62 5.66 17.53
C TRP A 11 -10.11 5.41 17.39
N GLY A 12 -9.57 4.38 18.05
CA GLY A 12 -8.15 4.00 17.94
C GLY A 12 -7.77 3.35 16.62
N ILE A 13 -8.72 2.67 15.95
CA ILE A 13 -8.48 2.00 14.65
C ILE A 13 -8.53 2.99 13.49
N PHE A 14 -9.37 4.02 13.59
CA PHE A 14 -9.50 5.08 12.56
C PHE A 14 -8.65 6.31 12.85
N SER A 15 -7.70 6.22 13.78
CA SER A 15 -6.79 7.32 14.07
C SER A 15 -5.85 7.53 12.88
N TYR A 16 -5.87 8.73 12.31
CA TYR A 16 -4.99 9.13 11.23
C TYR A 16 -3.54 9.14 11.71
N ASN A 17 -2.71 8.30 11.10
CA ASN A 17 -1.26 8.20 11.29
C ASN A 17 -0.58 8.99 10.17
N HIS A 18 -0.16 10.22 10.48
CA HIS A 18 0.53 11.07 9.51
C HIS A 18 1.91 10.48 9.14
N PRO A 19 2.31 10.53 7.85
CA PRO A 19 3.66 10.20 7.40
C PRO A 19 4.77 10.91 8.19
N ASP A 20 5.88 10.23 8.47
CA ASP A 20 6.95 10.80 9.29
C ASP A 20 7.64 12.01 8.64
N SER A 21 7.56 12.12 7.30
CA SER A 21 8.13 13.24 6.55
C SER A 21 7.55 13.34 5.13
N PHE A 22 7.93 14.40 4.41
CA PHE A 22 7.57 14.52 2.99
C PHE A 22 8.49 13.72 2.05
N THR A 23 9.80 13.68 2.30
CA THR A 23 10.79 13.19 1.30
C THR A 23 11.82 12.19 1.82
N LYS A 24 11.83 11.88 3.12
CA LYS A 24 12.86 10.99 3.70
C LYS A 24 12.63 9.56 3.23
N ASN A 25 13.67 8.87 2.80
CA ASN A 25 13.62 7.45 2.42
C ASN A 25 12.51 7.16 1.39
N SER A 26 12.51 7.89 0.27
CA SER A 26 11.49 7.74 -0.79
C SER A 26 11.45 6.36 -1.47
N ILE A 27 12.43 5.49 -1.21
CA ILE A 27 12.46 4.12 -1.72
C ILE A 27 13.05 3.28 -0.60
N ASN A 28 12.42 2.15 -0.30
CA ASN A 28 12.90 1.23 0.71
C ASN A 28 12.80 -0.23 0.22
N PHE A 29 12.96 -1.17 1.15
CA PHE A 29 12.84 -2.59 0.84
C PHE A 29 11.41 -3.01 0.46
N TYR A 30 10.38 -2.38 1.02
CA TYR A 30 8.99 -2.60 0.66
C TYR A 30 8.70 -2.15 -0.77
N SER A 31 9.32 -1.06 -1.26
CA SER A 31 9.20 -0.64 -2.68
C SER A 31 9.66 -1.73 -3.67
N LEU A 32 10.67 -2.52 -3.31
CA LEU A 32 11.10 -3.67 -4.10
C LEU A 32 10.09 -4.83 -4.03
N ILE A 33 9.52 -5.08 -2.86
CA ILE A 33 8.45 -6.08 -2.68
C ILE A 33 7.25 -5.70 -3.54
N HIS A 34 6.80 -4.44 -3.49
CA HIS A 34 5.75 -3.86 -4.32
C HIS A 34 5.96 -4.15 -5.81
N PHE A 35 7.17 -3.92 -6.32
CA PHE A 35 7.51 -4.24 -7.70
C PHE A 35 7.32 -5.73 -8.04
N ILE A 36 7.79 -6.63 -7.18
CA ILE A 36 7.71 -8.09 -7.39
C ILE A 36 6.26 -8.57 -7.30
N GLU A 37 5.52 -8.17 -6.26
CA GLU A 37 4.13 -8.55 -6.03
C GLU A 37 3.24 -8.14 -7.21
N TYR A 38 3.38 -6.91 -7.68
CA TYR A 38 2.60 -6.43 -8.81
C TYR A 38 3.09 -6.99 -10.15
N GLY A 39 4.36 -7.36 -10.25
CA GLY A 39 4.87 -8.20 -11.33
C GLY A 39 4.13 -9.54 -11.40
N VAL A 40 3.96 -10.21 -10.26
CA VAL A 40 3.18 -11.47 -10.17
C VAL A 40 1.72 -11.23 -10.58
N LEU A 41 1.09 -10.12 -10.16
CA LEU A 41 -0.26 -9.75 -10.63
C LEU A 41 -0.33 -9.58 -12.16
N GLY A 42 0.76 -9.14 -12.79
CA GLY A 42 0.90 -9.02 -14.24
C GLY A 42 0.79 -10.34 -15.01
N LEU A 43 1.01 -11.49 -14.36
CA LEU A 43 0.86 -12.83 -14.96
C LEU A 43 -0.61 -13.18 -15.23
N PHE A 44 -1.53 -12.58 -14.48
CA PHE A 44 -2.95 -12.91 -14.58
C PHE A 44 -3.64 -12.06 -15.66
N LYS A 45 -4.21 -12.72 -16.68
CA LYS A 45 -4.87 -12.03 -17.80
C LYS A 45 -6.10 -11.21 -17.38
N ILE A 46 -6.83 -11.68 -16.36
CA ILE A 46 -8.03 -11.03 -15.82
C ILE A 46 -7.74 -9.67 -15.17
N ILE A 47 -6.52 -9.48 -14.66
CA ILE A 47 -6.11 -8.25 -14.01
C ILE A 47 -5.82 -7.20 -15.09
N LYS A 48 -6.60 -6.12 -15.04
CA LYS A 48 -6.46 -4.92 -15.87
C LYS A 48 -5.72 -3.82 -15.12
N LEU A 49 -5.16 -2.87 -15.86
CA LEU A 49 -4.47 -1.70 -15.31
C LEU A 49 -5.32 -0.89 -14.31
N SER A 50 -6.64 -0.83 -14.51
CA SER A 50 -7.57 -0.17 -13.58
C SER A 50 -7.56 -0.79 -12.19
N HIS A 51 -7.43 -2.13 -12.08
CA HIS A 51 -7.38 -2.81 -10.79
C HIS A 51 -6.10 -2.45 -10.04
N ILE A 52 -4.98 -2.33 -10.77
CA ILE A 52 -3.68 -1.93 -10.20
C ILE A 52 -3.78 -0.53 -9.59
N TRP A 53 -4.32 0.44 -10.32
CA TRP A 53 -4.53 1.79 -9.79
C TRP A 53 -5.41 1.80 -8.53
N ILE A 54 -6.53 1.07 -8.55
CA ILE A 54 -7.46 1.01 -7.42
C ILE A 54 -6.77 0.40 -6.20
N ILE A 55 -6.11 -0.75 -6.35
CA ILE A 55 -5.46 -1.45 -5.24
C ILE A 55 -4.31 -0.62 -4.69
N SER A 56 -3.42 -0.09 -5.55
CA SER A 56 -2.27 0.70 -5.11
C SER A 56 -2.69 1.95 -4.34
N ILE A 57 -3.63 2.74 -4.87
CA ILE A 57 -4.09 3.96 -4.19
C ILE A 57 -4.83 3.60 -2.89
N SER A 58 -5.67 2.56 -2.92
CA SER A 58 -6.41 2.14 -1.73
C SER A 58 -5.48 1.66 -0.62
N TRP A 59 -4.39 0.97 -0.97
CA TRP A 59 -3.40 0.50 -0.03
C TRP A 59 -2.67 1.68 0.64
N GLU A 60 -2.16 2.64 -0.14
CA GLU A 60 -1.51 3.84 0.42
C GLU A 60 -2.42 4.65 1.34
N ILE A 61 -3.72 4.74 0.99
CA ILE A 61 -4.72 5.39 1.86
C ILE A 61 -4.94 4.58 3.13
N LEU A 62 -5.04 3.25 3.03
CA LEU A 62 -5.25 2.38 4.18
C LEU A 62 -4.09 2.47 5.16
N GLU A 63 -2.86 2.58 4.68
CA GLU A 63 -1.67 2.76 5.52
C GLU A 63 -1.75 4.00 6.42
N LEU A 64 -2.42 5.08 5.97
CA LEU A 64 -2.63 6.28 6.77
C LEU A 64 -3.48 6.04 8.02
N PHE A 65 -4.15 4.89 8.14
CA PHE A 65 -4.95 4.52 9.30
C PHE A 65 -4.34 3.36 10.08
N LEU A 66 -3.22 2.78 9.61
CA LEU A 66 -2.57 1.67 10.27
C LEU A 66 -1.61 2.16 11.37
N PRO A 67 -1.71 1.65 12.61
CA PRO A 67 -0.85 2.05 13.72
C PRO A 67 0.52 1.34 13.70
N TYR A 68 1.05 1.02 12.52
CA TYR A 68 2.32 0.30 12.36
C TYR A 68 3.42 1.25 11.85
N ASN A 69 4.65 1.08 12.35
CA ASN A 69 5.76 1.97 11.97
C ASN A 69 6.13 1.88 10.48
N TRP A 70 5.95 0.72 9.85
CA TRP A 70 6.16 0.55 8.41
C TRP A 70 5.13 1.32 7.57
N ALA A 71 3.94 1.61 8.10
CA ALA A 71 2.91 2.35 7.37
C ALA A 71 3.13 3.88 7.42
N LYS A 72 4.02 4.36 8.32
CA LYS A 72 4.32 5.80 8.55
C LYS A 72 5.42 6.33 7.64
N GLU A 73 5.67 5.66 6.53
CA GLU A 73 6.64 6.06 5.52
C GLU A 73 6.30 7.43 4.91
N SER A 74 7.31 8.06 4.31
CA SER A 74 7.17 9.42 3.80
C SER A 74 6.18 9.51 2.64
N TRP A 75 5.63 10.70 2.43
CA TRP A 75 4.76 10.95 1.28
C TRP A 75 5.40 10.59 -0.06
N SER A 76 6.70 10.87 -0.24
CA SER A 76 7.43 10.49 -1.44
C SER A 76 7.56 8.97 -1.59
N ASN A 77 7.70 8.23 -0.49
CA ASN A 77 7.77 6.76 -0.55
C ASN A 77 6.45 6.17 -1.03
N LYS A 78 5.34 6.59 -0.44
CA LYS A 78 3.99 6.17 -0.87
C LYS A 78 3.74 6.40 -2.36
N VAL A 79 4.19 7.54 -2.89
CA VAL A 79 4.13 7.83 -4.34
C VAL A 79 5.03 6.90 -5.14
N MET A 80 6.23 6.61 -4.65
CA MET A 80 7.15 5.67 -5.29
C MET A 80 6.61 4.24 -5.25
N ASP A 81 5.96 3.81 -4.18
CA ASP A 81 5.36 2.48 -4.07
C ASP A 81 4.24 2.30 -5.11
N ILE A 82 3.38 3.30 -5.32
CA ILE A 82 2.43 3.32 -6.45
C ILE A 82 3.17 3.20 -7.80
N PHE A 83 4.29 3.90 -7.97
CA PHE A 83 5.11 3.81 -9.19
C PHE A 83 5.74 2.41 -9.38
N PHE A 84 6.26 1.80 -8.32
CA PHE A 84 6.82 0.44 -8.34
C PHE A 84 5.74 -0.60 -8.62
N ASN A 85 4.56 -0.46 -8.02
CA ASN A 85 3.38 -1.28 -8.30
C ASN A 85 3.02 -1.23 -9.80
N LEU A 86 2.96 -0.02 -10.37
CA LEU A 86 2.64 0.17 -11.78
C LEU A 86 3.71 -0.44 -12.70
N THR A 87 4.98 -0.15 -12.44
CA THR A 87 6.11 -0.61 -13.28
C THR A 87 6.34 -2.12 -13.19
N GLY A 88 6.17 -2.72 -12.00
CA GLY A 88 6.19 -4.16 -11.82
C GLY A 88 5.13 -4.86 -12.67
N TYR A 89 3.88 -4.41 -12.53
CA TYR A 89 2.77 -4.94 -13.33
C TYR A 89 2.99 -4.81 -14.83
N LEU A 90 3.39 -3.62 -15.31
CA LEU A 90 3.57 -3.39 -16.74
C LEU A 90 4.73 -4.19 -17.33
N THR A 91 5.81 -4.37 -16.57
CA THR A 91 6.98 -5.16 -16.99
C THR A 91 6.57 -6.57 -17.36
N ILE A 92 5.80 -7.24 -16.50
CA ILE A 92 5.34 -8.61 -16.75
C ILE A 92 4.19 -8.64 -17.76
N LYS A 93 3.21 -7.74 -17.66
CA LYS A 93 2.04 -7.73 -18.55
C LYS A 93 2.42 -7.61 -20.02
N LYS A 94 3.54 -6.95 -20.34
CA LYS A 94 4.08 -6.87 -21.72
C LYS A 94 4.32 -8.24 -22.35
N PHE A 95 4.71 -9.23 -21.56
CA PHE A 95 4.99 -10.60 -22.04
C PHE A 95 3.73 -11.47 -22.16
N TYR A 96 2.65 -11.11 -21.46
CA TYR A 96 1.44 -11.95 -21.32
C TYR A 96 0.17 -11.30 -21.88
N LYS A 97 0.31 -10.45 -22.91
CA LYS A 97 -0.84 -9.84 -23.62
C LYS A 97 -1.80 -10.89 -24.21
#